data_AF-A0A6N7L338-F1
#
_entry.id   AF-A0A6N7L338-F1
#
_cell.length_a   1.000
_cell.length_b   1.000
_cell.length_c   1.000
_cell.angle_alpha   90.00
_cell.angle_beta   90.00
_cell.angle_gamma   90.00
#
_symmetry.space_group_name_H-M   'P 1'
#
loop_
_entity.id
_entity.type
_entity.pdbx_description
1 polymer ?
#
loop_
_entity_poly.entity_id
_entity_poly.type
_entity_poly.pdbx_seq_one_letter_code
_entity_poly.pdbx_strand_id
1 'polypeptide(L)'
;MARAVRTSDEGEHHMQIEIISFGYLHGPVPEAELVLDLRKHFKDPHVSPTLRYLTARDQEVRDAVKATPGILQVVAATITMAQSYAMGPGAETSVFRIAVGCVGGRHRAAATAELLQTGLTAAQFDVTTLTHRDLDQPVVESGRETGRVERYAEVIEPALVALWNELGEDDEFDTQVGAENAAMALVKAGY
;
A
#
# COMPACT_ATOMS: atom_id res chain seq x y z
N MET A 1 -7.07 -3.23 -61.44
CA MET A 1 -8.08 -2.79 -60.45
C MET A 1 -7.38 -2.66 -59.11
N ALA A 2 -7.04 -1.42 -58.72
CA ALA A 2 -6.39 -1.14 -57.45
C ALA A 2 -7.43 -1.18 -56.33
N ARG A 3 -7.19 -2.02 -55.32
CA ARG A 3 -8.02 -2.14 -54.12
C ARG A 3 -7.83 -0.85 -53.31
N ALA A 4 -8.88 -0.05 -53.22
CA ALA A 4 -8.91 1.14 -52.40
C ALA A 4 -8.54 0.79 -50.96
N VAL A 5 -7.48 1.43 -50.46
CA VAL A 5 -7.19 1.50 -49.03
C VAL A 5 -8.34 2.28 -48.41
N ARG A 6 -9.15 1.63 -47.59
CA ARG A 6 -10.09 2.32 -46.71
C ARG A 6 -9.23 3.12 -45.74
N THR A 7 -9.27 4.43 -45.85
CA THR A 7 -8.93 5.32 -44.75
C THR A 7 -9.99 5.06 -43.68
N SER A 8 -9.67 4.21 -42.71
CA SER A 8 -10.45 4.10 -41.49
C SER A 8 -10.44 5.47 -40.81
N ASP A 9 -11.61 5.86 -40.30
CA ASP A 9 -11.84 7.04 -39.46
C ASP A 9 -10.68 7.32 -38.50
N GLU A 10 -10.49 8.60 -38.21
CA GLU A 10 -9.69 9.13 -37.09
C GLU A 10 -10.26 8.64 -35.75
N GLY A 11 -10.18 7.33 -35.49
CA GLY A 11 -10.42 6.73 -34.20
C GLY A 11 -9.16 6.90 -33.37
N GLU A 12 -9.20 7.82 -32.43
CA GLU A 12 -8.25 7.95 -31.33
C GLU A 12 -7.99 6.57 -30.68
N HIS A 13 -6.93 5.88 -31.13
CA HIS A 13 -6.53 4.59 -30.57
C HIS A 13 -5.85 4.85 -29.22
N HIS A 14 -6.64 4.93 -28.16
CA HIS A 14 -6.14 5.15 -26.81
C HIS A 14 -5.63 3.83 -26.21
N MET A 15 -4.39 3.86 -25.70
CA MET A 15 -3.82 2.77 -24.93
C MET A 15 -4.73 2.42 -23.75
N GLN A 16 -5.16 1.16 -23.67
CA GLN A 16 -5.99 0.67 -22.58
C GLN A 16 -5.15 0.48 -21.31
N ILE A 17 -5.71 0.86 -20.16
CA ILE A 17 -5.06 0.72 -18.87
C ILE A 17 -5.90 -0.15 -17.93
N GLU A 18 -5.26 -1.15 -17.34
CA GLU A 18 -5.82 -1.96 -16.26
C GLU A 18 -5.07 -1.68 -14.96
N ILE A 19 -5.80 -1.51 -13.86
CA ILE A 19 -5.21 -1.26 -12.54
C ILE A 19 -5.62 -2.37 -11.59
N ILE A 20 -4.65 -2.94 -10.88
CA ILE A 20 -4.89 -3.92 -9.83
C ILE A 20 -4.22 -3.51 -8.52
N SER A 21 -4.97 -3.41 -7.43
CA SER A 21 -4.40 -3.24 -6.10
C SER A 21 -4.30 -4.57 -5.36
N PHE A 22 -3.20 -4.79 -4.64
CA PHE A 22 -2.96 -6.07 -3.98
C PHE A 22 -2.15 -5.96 -2.67
N GLY A 23 -2.19 -7.04 -1.89
CA GLY A 23 -1.42 -7.28 -0.68
C GLY A 23 -0.31 -8.32 -0.90
N TYR A 24 0.93 -7.96 -0.59
CA TYR A 24 2.08 -8.86 -0.71
C TYR A 24 2.00 -10.10 0.20
N LEU A 25 1.22 -10.05 1.29
CA LEU A 25 1.05 -11.19 2.21
C LEU A 25 -0.11 -12.13 1.85
N HIS A 26 -0.89 -11.80 0.82
CA HIS A 26 -2.02 -12.64 0.37
C HIS A 26 -1.71 -13.48 -0.87
N GLY A 27 -0.58 -13.23 -1.53
CA GLY A 27 -0.19 -13.99 -2.72
C GLY A 27 0.92 -13.31 -3.53
N PRO A 28 1.29 -13.89 -4.67
CA PRO A 28 2.32 -13.34 -5.55
C PRO A 28 1.92 -11.95 -6.08
N VAL A 29 2.91 -11.19 -6.56
CA VAL A 29 2.68 -9.93 -7.26
C VAL A 29 1.91 -10.21 -8.57
N PRO A 30 0.82 -9.48 -8.88
CA PRO A 30 0.15 -9.59 -10.17
C PRO A 30 1.09 -9.31 -11.34
N GLU A 31 0.88 -9.97 -12.47
CA GLU A 31 1.57 -9.65 -13.72
C GLU A 31 1.19 -8.23 -14.17
N ALA A 32 2.19 -7.36 -14.33
CA ALA A 32 2.01 -5.98 -14.72
C ALA A 32 3.28 -5.40 -15.35
N GLU A 33 3.11 -4.46 -16.28
CA GLU A 33 4.23 -3.69 -16.86
C GLU A 33 4.80 -2.69 -15.84
N LEU A 34 3.98 -2.21 -14.90
CA LEU A 34 4.42 -1.33 -13.81
C LEU A 34 3.91 -1.81 -12.45
N VAL A 35 4.83 -1.96 -11.49
CA VAL A 35 4.50 -2.31 -10.10
C VAL A 35 4.91 -1.16 -9.16
N LEU A 36 3.94 -0.63 -8.42
CA LEU A 36 4.14 0.39 -7.39
C LEU A 36 4.17 -0.27 -6.01
N ASP A 37 5.35 -0.39 -5.39
CA ASP A 37 5.49 -0.93 -4.03
C ASP A 37 5.40 0.16 -2.96
N LEU A 38 4.27 0.21 -2.24
CA LEU A 38 4.00 1.21 -1.22
C LEU A 38 4.34 0.74 0.20
N ARG A 39 5.01 -0.41 0.36
CA ARG A 39 5.23 -1.00 1.69
C ARG A 39 6.13 -0.14 2.55
N LYS A 40 7.33 0.21 2.08
CA LYS A 40 8.43 0.67 2.95
C LYS A 40 8.44 2.19 3.20
N HIS A 41 8.10 3.00 2.20
CA HIS A 41 8.36 4.45 2.25
C HIS A 41 7.17 5.33 2.64
N PHE A 42 5.96 4.77 2.72
CA PHE A 42 4.73 5.52 2.99
C PHE A 42 4.18 5.18 4.37
N LYS A 43 3.57 6.19 5.02
CA LYS A 43 2.92 6.04 6.34
C LYS A 43 1.90 4.90 6.30
N ASP A 44 1.87 4.11 7.36
CA ASP A 44 0.97 2.96 7.47
C ASP A 44 -0.29 3.36 8.25
N PRO A 45 -1.48 3.47 7.62
CA PRO A 45 -2.71 3.82 8.34
C PRO A 45 -3.07 2.80 9.44
N HIS A 46 -2.56 1.58 9.33
CA HIS A 46 -2.78 0.49 10.27
C HIS A 46 -2.28 0.79 11.70
N VAL A 47 -1.41 1.80 11.88
CA VAL A 47 -0.98 2.22 13.24
C VAL A 47 -2.11 2.90 14.02
N SER A 48 -3.14 3.41 13.35
CA SER A 48 -4.33 3.91 14.02
C SER A 48 -5.28 2.75 14.33
N PRO A 49 -5.60 2.48 15.61
CA PRO A 49 -6.56 1.44 15.98
C PRO A 49 -7.93 1.63 15.31
N THR A 50 -8.34 2.88 15.06
CA THR A 50 -9.62 3.19 14.42
C THR A 50 -9.64 2.88 12.93
N LEU A 51 -8.48 2.90 12.26
CA LEU A 51 -8.37 2.63 10.82
C LEU A 51 -8.03 1.17 10.53
N ARG A 52 -7.52 0.41 11.51
CA ARG A 52 -7.01 -0.96 11.34
C ARG A 52 -7.98 -1.89 10.63
N TYR A 53 -9.27 -1.80 10.96
CA TYR A 53 -10.32 -2.69 10.45
C TYR A 53 -11.11 -2.10 9.28
N LEU A 54 -10.86 -0.84 8.94
CA LEU A 54 -11.45 -0.19 7.78
C LEU A 54 -10.77 -0.66 6.49
N THR A 55 -11.17 -0.10 5.37
CA THR A 55 -10.63 -0.37 4.04
C THR A 55 -10.64 0.90 3.20
N ALA A 56 -10.11 0.85 1.97
CA ALA A 56 -10.23 1.97 1.04
C ALA A 56 -11.68 2.32 0.65
N ARG A 57 -12.69 1.48 1.00
CA ARG A 57 -14.11 1.85 0.88
C ARG A 57 -14.50 2.97 1.85
N ASP A 58 -13.78 3.11 2.94
CA ASP A 58 -14.04 4.10 3.98
C ASP A 58 -13.29 5.40 3.68
N GLN A 59 -14.01 6.52 3.76
CA GLN A 59 -13.46 7.85 3.43
C GLN A 59 -12.25 8.20 4.32
N GLU A 60 -12.28 7.80 5.59
CA GLU A 60 -11.22 8.06 6.58
C GLU A 60 -9.89 7.42 6.16
N VAL A 61 -9.93 6.22 5.58
CA VAL A 61 -8.73 5.55 5.04
C VAL A 61 -8.21 6.29 3.82
N ARG A 62 -9.11 6.65 2.88
CA ARG A 62 -8.70 7.37 1.66
C ARG A 62 -8.05 8.70 1.98
N ASP A 63 -8.61 9.46 2.91
CA ASP A 63 -8.06 10.74 3.35
C ASP A 63 -6.72 10.58 4.05
N ALA A 64 -6.59 9.58 4.93
CA ALA A 64 -5.32 9.29 5.60
C ALA A 64 -4.20 8.90 4.60
N VAL A 65 -4.52 8.07 3.60
CA VAL A 65 -3.57 7.69 2.54
C VAL A 65 -3.23 8.91 1.67
N LYS A 66 -4.23 9.67 1.23
CA LYS A 66 -4.02 10.88 0.41
C LYS A 66 -3.17 11.94 1.12
N ALA A 67 -3.33 12.09 2.43
CA ALA A 67 -2.55 13.01 3.25
C ALA A 67 -1.10 12.54 3.50
N THR A 68 -0.74 11.32 3.10
CA THR A 68 0.61 10.80 3.25
C THR A 68 1.55 11.50 2.25
N PRO A 69 2.63 12.17 2.72
CA PRO A 69 3.59 12.81 1.81
C PRO A 69 4.15 11.82 0.78
N GLY A 70 4.22 12.24 -0.48
CA GLY A 70 4.73 11.42 -1.58
C GLY A 70 3.66 10.65 -2.35
N ILE A 71 2.49 10.34 -1.78
CA ILE A 71 1.46 9.54 -2.47
C ILE A 71 0.96 10.25 -3.73
N LEU A 72 0.62 11.53 -3.64
CA LEU A 72 0.16 12.30 -4.80
C LEU A 72 1.26 12.46 -5.87
N GLN A 73 2.52 12.56 -5.45
CA GLN A 73 3.67 12.62 -6.35
C GLN A 73 3.86 11.29 -7.10
N VAL A 74 3.69 10.14 -6.44
CA VAL A 74 3.70 8.82 -7.08
C VAL A 74 2.58 8.69 -8.10
N VAL A 75 1.37 9.16 -7.77
CA VAL A 75 0.24 9.15 -8.71
C VAL A 75 0.56 10.01 -9.94
N ALA A 76 1.02 11.25 -9.75
CA ALA A 76 1.37 12.15 -10.85
C ALA A 76 2.51 11.60 -11.72
N ALA A 77 3.54 11.02 -11.11
CA ALA A 77 4.65 10.39 -11.83
C ALA A 77 4.17 9.18 -12.63
N THR A 78 3.27 8.37 -12.08
CA THR A 78 2.69 7.22 -12.78
C THR A 78 1.87 7.64 -14.00
N ILE A 79 1.09 8.72 -13.90
CA ILE A 79 0.36 9.28 -15.05
C ILE A 79 1.34 9.74 -16.13
N THR A 80 2.44 10.40 -15.75
CA THR A 80 3.48 10.83 -16.69
C THR A 80 4.17 9.64 -17.37
N MET A 81 4.40 8.56 -16.63
CA MET A 81 4.90 7.30 -17.20
C MET A 81 3.90 6.72 -18.20
N ALA A 82 2.61 6.63 -17.86
CA ALA A 82 1.57 6.13 -18.76
C ALA A 82 1.53 6.92 -20.09
N GLN A 83 1.68 8.25 -20.04
CA GLN A 83 1.84 9.09 -21.23
C GLN A 83 3.05 8.71 -22.07
N SER A 84 4.18 8.41 -21.42
CA SER A 84 5.40 7.97 -22.12
C SER A 84 5.20 6.60 -22.78
N TYR A 85 4.54 5.65 -22.10
CA TYR A 85 4.22 4.34 -22.67
C TYR A 85 3.24 4.44 -23.85
N ALA A 86 2.26 5.35 -23.77
CA ALA A 86 1.29 5.58 -24.84
C ALA A 86 1.91 6.14 -26.13
N MET A 87 3.07 6.77 -26.04
CA MET A 87 3.86 7.19 -27.22
C MET A 87 4.67 6.04 -27.84
N GLY A 88 4.74 4.89 -27.17
CA GLY A 88 5.48 3.73 -27.64
C GLY A 88 4.76 3.04 -28.82
N PRO A 89 5.50 2.37 -29.71
CA PRO A 89 4.92 1.77 -30.92
C PRO A 89 3.94 0.60 -30.66
N GLY A 90 3.87 0.08 -29.43
CA GLY A 90 2.95 -1.00 -29.04
C GLY A 90 1.61 -0.52 -28.45
N ALA A 91 1.46 0.77 -28.17
CA ALA A 91 0.39 1.33 -27.36
C ALA A 91 -1.02 0.99 -27.86
N GLU A 92 -1.23 0.91 -29.17
CA GLU A 92 -2.54 0.61 -29.77
C GLU A 92 -2.94 -0.87 -29.70
N THR A 93 -1.99 -1.77 -29.38
CA THR A 93 -2.19 -3.23 -29.44
C THR A 93 -1.99 -3.94 -28.11
N SER A 94 -1.46 -3.24 -27.11
CA SER A 94 -1.17 -3.79 -25.78
C SER A 94 -1.94 -3.05 -24.69
N VAL A 95 -2.38 -3.80 -23.68
CA VAL A 95 -2.92 -3.24 -22.44
C VAL A 95 -1.77 -2.90 -21.50
N PHE A 96 -1.75 -1.70 -20.95
CA PHE A 96 -0.78 -1.27 -19.94
C PHE A 96 -1.34 -1.53 -18.54
N ARG A 97 -0.77 -2.51 -17.84
CA ARG A 97 -1.22 -2.94 -16.52
C ARG A 97 -0.36 -2.32 -15.43
N ILE A 98 -1.04 -1.79 -14.42
CA ILE A 98 -0.41 -1.18 -13.25
C ILE A 98 -0.84 -1.94 -12.00
N ALA A 99 0.12 -2.56 -11.31
CA ALA A 99 -0.10 -3.21 -10.04
C ALA A 99 0.32 -2.28 -8.89
N VAL A 100 -0.58 -2.03 -7.93
CA VAL A 100 -0.30 -1.20 -6.76
C VAL A 100 -0.29 -2.08 -5.51
N GLY A 101 0.86 -2.20 -4.86
CA GLY A 101 1.08 -3.16 -3.78
C GLY A 101 1.29 -2.51 -2.41
N CYS A 102 0.68 -3.07 -1.37
CA CYS A 102 1.04 -2.79 0.03
C CYS A 102 1.04 -4.10 0.83
N VAL A 103 1.14 -4.07 2.16
CA VAL A 103 1.26 -5.33 2.93
C VAL A 103 0.01 -6.21 2.78
N GLY A 104 -1.15 -5.69 3.20
CA GLY A 104 -2.42 -6.43 3.19
C GLY A 104 -3.38 -6.05 2.06
N GLY A 105 -3.03 -5.10 1.19
CA GLY A 105 -3.88 -4.70 0.05
C GLY A 105 -5.10 -3.83 0.39
N ARG A 106 -5.50 -3.74 1.66
CA ARG A 106 -6.74 -3.08 2.11
C ARG A 106 -6.75 -1.55 2.14
N HIS A 107 -5.58 -0.93 2.37
CA HIS A 107 -5.48 0.51 2.65
C HIS A 107 -4.72 1.26 1.54
N ARG A 108 -3.39 1.38 1.70
CA ARG A 108 -2.52 2.17 0.81
C ARG A 108 -2.66 1.77 -0.66
N ALA A 109 -2.61 0.47 -0.94
CA ALA A 109 -2.70 -0.05 -2.30
C ALA A 109 -4.02 0.33 -2.97
N ALA A 110 -5.14 -0.04 -2.35
CA ALA A 110 -6.47 0.22 -2.90
C ALA A 110 -6.76 1.72 -3.04
N ALA A 111 -6.51 2.52 -1.99
CA ALA A 111 -6.75 3.96 -2.05
C ALA A 111 -5.85 4.68 -3.08
N THR A 112 -4.59 4.26 -3.24
CA THR A 112 -3.71 4.83 -4.27
C THR A 112 -4.12 4.41 -5.67
N ALA A 113 -4.63 3.19 -5.85
CA ALA A 113 -5.17 2.73 -7.12
C ALA A 113 -6.43 3.52 -7.55
N GLU A 114 -7.31 3.88 -6.61
CA GLU A 114 -8.46 4.75 -6.88
C GLU A 114 -8.04 6.18 -7.26
N LEU A 115 -7.04 6.75 -6.57
CA LEU A 115 -6.45 8.04 -6.93
C LEU A 115 -5.84 8.00 -8.34
N LEU A 116 -5.18 6.89 -8.67
CA LEU A 116 -4.56 6.69 -9.97
C LEU A 116 -5.60 6.57 -11.09
N GLN A 117 -6.67 5.79 -10.89
CA GLN A 117 -7.78 5.72 -11.84
C GLN A 117 -8.34 7.12 -12.12
N THR A 118 -8.63 7.88 -11.05
CA THR A 118 -9.17 9.24 -11.17
C THR A 118 -8.24 10.14 -11.99
N GLY A 119 -6.94 10.11 -11.70
CA GLY A 119 -5.95 10.93 -12.39
C GLY A 119 -5.72 10.52 -13.85
N LEU A 120 -5.72 9.22 -14.15
CA LEU A 120 -5.59 8.72 -15.52
C LEU A 120 -6.81 9.05 -16.37
N THR A 121 -8.03 8.88 -15.84
CA THR A 121 -9.26 9.29 -16.51
C THR A 121 -9.28 10.80 -16.76
N ALA A 122 -8.84 11.61 -15.81
CA ALA A 122 -8.71 13.06 -16.00
C ALA A 122 -7.67 13.43 -17.08
N ALA A 123 -6.66 12.58 -17.28
CA ALA A 123 -5.67 12.69 -18.36
C ALA A 123 -6.12 12.03 -19.67
N GLN A 124 -7.41 11.69 -19.81
CA GLN A 124 -8.06 11.13 -21.00
C GLN A 124 -7.61 9.72 -21.41
N PHE A 125 -7.00 8.95 -20.50
CA PHE A 125 -6.74 7.53 -20.71
C PHE A 125 -8.00 6.67 -20.55
N ASP A 126 -8.07 5.59 -21.33
CA ASP A 126 -9.09 4.54 -21.20
C ASP A 126 -8.70 3.56 -20.07
N VAL A 127 -9.16 3.82 -18.85
CA VAL A 127 -8.98 2.90 -17.72
C VAL A 127 -10.12 1.87 -17.75
N THR A 128 -9.87 0.73 -18.36
CA THR A 128 -10.88 -0.28 -18.63
C THR A 128 -11.30 -1.04 -17.38
N THR A 129 -10.36 -1.24 -16.44
CA THR A 129 -10.60 -2.00 -15.21
C THR A 129 -9.82 -1.42 -14.03
N LEU A 130 -10.49 -1.35 -12.86
CA LEU A 130 -9.86 -1.24 -11.54
C LEU A 130 -10.31 -2.42 -10.69
N THR A 131 -9.37 -3.28 -10.29
CA THR A 131 -9.63 -4.44 -9.45
C THR A 131 -8.90 -4.33 -8.12
N HIS A 132 -9.62 -4.54 -7.01
CA HIS A 132 -9.01 -4.64 -5.69
C HIS A 132 -8.95 -6.09 -5.23
N ARG A 133 -7.84 -6.79 -5.55
CA ARG A 133 -7.71 -8.24 -5.32
C ARG A 133 -7.90 -8.64 -3.86
N ASP A 134 -7.33 -7.85 -2.94
CA ASP A 134 -7.19 -8.24 -1.54
C ASP A 134 -7.94 -7.29 -0.57
N LEU A 135 -8.88 -6.48 -1.08
CA LEU A 135 -9.60 -5.48 -0.27
C LEU A 135 -10.44 -6.11 0.85
N ASP A 136 -11.06 -7.25 0.54
CA ASP A 136 -11.94 -8.00 1.45
C ASP A 136 -11.22 -9.09 2.24
N GLN A 137 -9.90 -9.20 2.09
CA GLN A 137 -9.12 -10.19 2.82
C GLN A 137 -9.02 -9.84 4.31
N PRO A 138 -8.82 -10.83 5.18
CA PRO A 138 -8.58 -10.58 6.61
C PRO A 138 -7.40 -9.63 6.84
N VAL A 139 -7.43 -8.90 7.96
CA VAL A 139 -6.30 -8.07 8.38
C VAL A 139 -5.09 -8.97 8.59
N VAL A 140 -3.95 -8.59 8.03
CA VAL A 140 -2.68 -9.32 8.16
C VAL A 140 -1.68 -8.54 8.99
N GLU A 141 -1.00 -9.25 9.87
CA GLU A 141 0.10 -8.70 10.64
C GLU A 141 1.35 -8.61 9.78
N SER A 142 1.85 -7.39 9.61
CA SER A 142 2.99 -7.11 8.72
C SER A 142 4.36 -7.55 9.25
N GLY A 143 4.41 -8.14 10.45
CA GLY A 143 5.65 -8.38 11.21
C GLY A 143 6.35 -7.11 11.70
N ARG A 144 5.89 -5.91 11.30
CA ARG A 144 6.41 -4.63 11.83
C ARG A 144 6.06 -4.45 13.30
N GLU A 145 4.93 -4.99 13.73
CA GLU A 145 4.54 -4.97 15.15
C GLU A 145 5.58 -5.74 15.96
N THR A 146 5.99 -6.93 15.52
CA THR A 146 7.06 -7.73 16.15
C THR A 146 8.37 -6.96 16.26
N GLY A 147 8.84 -6.34 15.16
CA GLY A 147 10.08 -5.54 15.21
C GLY A 147 9.98 -4.25 16.04
N ARG A 148 8.77 -3.73 16.30
CA ARG A 148 8.56 -2.63 17.27
C ARG A 148 8.56 -3.15 18.70
N VAL A 149 7.95 -4.30 18.95
CA VAL A 149 7.96 -4.97 20.26
C VAL A 149 9.40 -5.23 20.69
N GLU A 150 10.22 -5.81 19.81
CA GLU A 150 11.66 -6.04 20.08
C GLU A 150 12.38 -4.73 20.45
N ARG A 151 12.22 -3.68 19.64
CA ARG A 151 12.87 -2.38 19.92
C ARG A 151 12.38 -1.70 21.20
N TYR A 152 11.12 -1.86 21.57
CA TYR A 152 10.60 -1.31 22.81
C TYR A 152 11.08 -2.14 24.01
N ALA A 153 11.11 -3.46 23.88
CA ALA A 153 11.65 -4.34 24.91
C ALA A 153 13.12 -4.00 25.19
N GLU A 154 13.94 -3.79 24.15
CA GLU A 154 15.34 -3.35 24.27
C GLU A 154 15.53 -2.04 25.07
N VAL A 155 14.53 -1.15 25.05
CA VAL A 155 14.55 0.12 25.80
C VAL A 155 13.95 -0.03 27.21
N ILE A 156 12.92 -0.86 27.37
CA ILE A 156 12.17 -1.02 28.61
C ILE A 156 12.89 -1.95 29.60
N GLU A 157 13.48 -3.04 29.11
CA GLU A 157 14.12 -4.06 29.97
C GLU A 157 15.19 -3.47 30.89
N PRO A 158 16.13 -2.62 30.43
CA PRO A 158 17.12 -2.01 31.33
C PRO A 158 16.49 -1.15 32.43
N ALA A 159 15.38 -0.47 32.14
CA ALA A 159 14.67 0.34 33.12
C ALA A 159 13.95 -0.52 34.16
N LEU A 160 13.37 -1.65 33.75
CA LEU A 160 12.75 -2.62 34.67
C LEU A 160 13.80 -3.28 35.57
N VAL A 161 14.96 -3.66 35.03
CA VAL A 161 16.09 -4.19 35.82
C VAL A 161 16.56 -3.20 36.87
N ALA A 162 16.71 -1.92 36.51
CA ALA A 162 17.12 -0.89 37.45
C ALA A 162 16.11 -0.73 38.60
N LEU A 163 14.82 -0.65 38.27
CA LEU A 163 13.74 -0.52 39.25
C LEU A 163 13.68 -1.75 40.18
N TRP A 164 13.79 -2.96 39.61
CA TRP A 164 13.74 -4.21 40.38
C TRP A 164 14.87 -4.29 41.40
N ASN A 165 16.09 -3.93 41.01
CA ASN A 165 17.25 -3.89 41.91
C ASN A 165 17.10 -2.85 43.04
N GLU A 166 16.41 -1.73 42.79
CA GLU A 166 16.15 -0.71 43.82
C GLU A 166 15.09 -1.16 44.82
N LEU A 167 14.07 -1.91 44.38
CA LEU A 167 12.98 -2.37 45.23
C LEU A 167 13.42 -3.48 46.20
N GLY A 168 14.49 -4.23 45.88
CA GLY A 168 15.05 -5.25 46.76
C GLY A 168 14.08 -6.38 47.05
N GLU A 169 13.21 -6.72 46.08
CA GLU A 169 12.20 -7.77 46.23
C GLU A 169 12.80 -9.17 46.04
N ASP A 170 12.37 -10.11 46.90
CA ASP A 170 12.86 -11.50 46.95
C ASP A 170 12.19 -12.44 45.93
N ASP A 171 11.11 -12.00 45.27
CA ASP A 171 10.39 -12.80 44.27
C ASP A 171 11.11 -12.80 42.90
N GLU A 172 11.06 -13.90 42.17
CA GLU A 172 11.72 -14.01 40.86
C GLU A 172 10.86 -13.29 39.79
N PHE A 173 11.17 -12.02 39.51
CA PHE A 173 10.56 -11.27 38.41
C PHE A 173 11.42 -11.36 37.13
N ASP A 174 10.86 -11.97 36.09
CA ASP A 174 11.48 -12.00 34.78
C ASP A 174 11.30 -10.65 34.06
N THR A 175 12.34 -9.81 34.13
CA THR A 175 12.35 -8.48 33.52
C THR A 175 12.26 -8.52 31.99
N GLN A 176 12.73 -9.59 31.36
CA GLN A 176 12.65 -9.77 29.91
C GLN A 176 11.19 -9.96 29.49
N VAL A 177 10.49 -10.89 30.15
CA VAL A 177 9.05 -11.14 29.93
C VAL A 177 8.23 -9.88 30.30
N GLY A 178 8.60 -9.17 31.36
CA GLY A 178 7.99 -7.90 31.73
C GLY A 178 8.12 -6.83 30.64
N ALA A 179 9.32 -6.70 30.06
CA ALA A 179 9.60 -5.74 29.00
C ALA A 179 8.87 -6.07 27.70
N GLU A 180 8.85 -7.35 27.29
CA GLU A 180 8.10 -7.81 26.12
C GLU A 180 6.60 -7.52 26.25
N ASN A 181 6.01 -7.82 27.42
CA ASN A 181 4.59 -7.55 27.68
C ASN A 181 4.26 -6.04 27.64
N ALA A 182 5.11 -5.20 28.24
CA ALA A 182 4.94 -3.76 28.20
C ALA A 182 5.10 -3.20 26.77
N ALA A 183 6.09 -3.69 26.03
CA ALA A 183 6.31 -3.36 24.62
C ALA A 183 5.11 -3.74 23.75
N MET A 184 4.54 -4.93 23.94
CA MET A 184 3.31 -5.37 23.27
C MET A 184 2.13 -4.43 23.57
N ALA A 185 1.98 -4.01 24.82
CA ALA A 185 0.91 -3.08 25.21
C ALA A 185 1.05 -1.72 24.52
N LEU A 186 2.28 -1.18 24.43
CA LEU A 186 2.57 0.07 23.72
C LEU A 186 2.25 -0.02 22.23
N VAL A 187 2.72 -1.08 21.56
CA VAL A 187 2.44 -1.31 20.14
C VAL A 187 0.94 -1.46 19.88
N LYS A 188 0.21 -2.20 20.74
CA LYS A 188 -1.24 -2.35 20.67
C LYS A 188 -1.98 -1.01 20.88
N ALA A 189 -1.43 -0.13 21.70
CA ALA A 189 -1.94 1.24 21.89
C ALA A 189 -1.55 2.20 20.76
N GLY A 190 -0.80 1.73 19.75
CA GLY A 190 -0.40 2.50 18.56
C GLY A 190 0.94 3.23 18.68
N TYR A 191 1.61 3.15 19.84
CA TYR A 191 2.93 3.76 20.07
C TYR A 191 4.02 3.05 19.32
#